data_AF-A0A316E123-F1
#
_entry.id   AF-A0A316E123-F1
#
_cell.length_a   1.000
_cell.length_b   1.000
_cell.length_c   1.000
_cell.angle_alpha   90.00
_cell.angle_beta   90.00
_cell.angle_gamma   90.00
#
_symmetry.space_group_name_H-M   'P 1'
#
loop_
_entity.id
_entity.type
_entity.pdbx_description
1 polymer ?
#
loop_
_entity_poly.entity_id
_entity_poly.type
_entity_poly.pdbx_seq_one_letter_code
_entity_poly.pdbx_strand_id
1 'polypeptide(L)'
;MKKFSLVLGALLTLFIVACEGPQGPPGYDGLDGYDGLDGEDGIQGQVLQIDGVDFEYDPDANLYSSLLTFSDYTDFEIFESDAVLVYRFDGIVDFQDGSDADAWSLIPQNFFLPEGIIQYTAAHTFVDMELFIDGDFNLATLNQDFTDNQFFRIVIVPSVFLDGSDVDKSNFGAVMNSLQISDKEIKEISIN
;
A
#
# COMPACT_ATOMS: atom_id res chain seq x y z
N MET A 1 -34.91 -67.37 71.13
CA MET A 1 -34.22 -66.05 71.14
C MET A 1 -32.76 -66.06 70.66
N LYS A 2 -32.05 -67.21 70.56
CA LYS A 2 -30.62 -67.22 70.18
C LYS A 2 -30.29 -67.06 68.68
N LYS A 3 -31.27 -67.20 67.76
CA LYS A 3 -31.05 -67.10 66.30
C LYS A 3 -31.18 -65.67 65.73
N PHE A 4 -31.92 -64.80 66.42
CA PHE A 4 -32.14 -63.41 65.99
C PHE A 4 -30.89 -62.53 66.18
N SER A 5 -30.12 -62.81 67.24
CA SER A 5 -28.84 -62.12 67.50
C SER A 5 -27.77 -62.38 66.43
N LEU A 6 -27.83 -63.51 65.74
CA LEU A 6 -26.83 -63.89 64.74
C LEU A 6 -27.12 -63.23 63.39
N VAL A 7 -28.41 -63.12 63.02
CA VAL A 7 -28.84 -62.38 61.83
C VAL A 7 -28.64 -60.88 62.00
N LEU A 8 -28.90 -60.34 63.20
CA LEU A 8 -28.68 -58.91 63.48
C LEU A 8 -27.19 -58.55 63.51
N GLY A 9 -26.33 -59.45 64.00
CA GLY A 9 -24.86 -59.28 63.97
C GLY A 9 -24.28 -59.31 62.55
N ALA A 10 -24.77 -60.20 61.69
CA ALA A 10 -24.32 -60.29 60.30
C ALA A 10 -24.79 -59.12 59.42
N LEU A 11 -25.96 -58.53 59.73
CA LEU A 11 -26.45 -57.34 59.03
C LEU A 11 -25.68 -56.07 59.43
N LEU A 12 -25.18 -56.02 60.68
CA LEU A 12 -24.42 -54.88 61.19
C LEU A 12 -23.02 -54.76 60.55
N THR A 13 -22.44 -55.87 60.11
CA THR A 13 -21.11 -55.87 59.46
C THR A 13 -21.12 -55.35 58.02
N LEU A 14 -22.29 -55.25 57.36
CA LEU A 14 -22.39 -54.65 56.01
C LEU A 14 -22.33 -53.11 56.03
N PHE A 15 -22.61 -52.46 57.16
CA PHE A 15 -22.64 -51.00 57.25
C PHE A 15 -21.28 -50.35 57.53
N ILE A 16 -20.24 -51.15 57.80
CA ILE A 16 -18.90 -50.65 58.14
C ILE A 16 -17.90 -50.71 56.96
N VAL A 17 -18.32 -51.22 55.80
CA VAL A 17 -17.50 -51.20 54.58
C VAL A 17 -17.88 -49.98 53.74
N ALA A 18 -17.64 -48.79 54.28
CA ALA A 18 -17.61 -47.58 53.47
C ALA A 18 -16.26 -47.54 52.74
N CYS A 19 -16.25 -47.85 51.44
CA CYS A 19 -15.11 -47.55 50.57
C CYS A 19 -15.05 -46.04 50.33
N GLU A 20 -14.66 -45.28 51.35
CA GLU A 20 -14.17 -43.91 51.14
C GLU A 20 -12.73 -44.03 50.66
N GLY A 21 -12.57 -44.17 49.35
CA GLY A 21 -11.28 -43.96 48.71
C GLY A 21 -10.92 -42.47 48.78
N PRO A 22 -9.63 -42.11 48.85
CA PRO A 22 -9.21 -40.72 48.76
C PRO A 22 -9.79 -40.11 47.48
N GLN A 23 -10.24 -38.86 47.57
CA GLN A 23 -10.69 -38.10 46.41
C GLN A 23 -9.60 -38.19 45.32
N GLY A 24 -10.00 -38.56 44.11
CA GLY A 24 -9.07 -38.59 42.98
C GLY A 24 -8.43 -37.22 42.78
N PRO A 25 -7.18 -37.17 42.25
CA PRO A 25 -6.54 -35.89 41.98
C PRO A 25 -7.43 -35.02 41.08
N PRO A 26 -7.36 -33.68 41.21
CA PRO A 26 -8.00 -32.77 40.27
C PRO A 26 -7.70 -33.17 38.82
N GLY A 27 -8.71 -33.06 37.93
CA GLY A 27 -8.49 -33.27 36.51
C GLY A 27 -7.41 -32.31 35.99
N TYR A 28 -6.65 -32.75 34.98
CA TYR A 28 -5.70 -31.87 34.32
C TYR A 28 -6.43 -30.69 33.69
N ASP A 29 -5.81 -29.51 33.73
CA ASP A 29 -6.30 -28.36 33.00
C ASP A 29 -6.37 -28.67 31.50
N GLY A 30 -7.38 -28.11 30.83
CA GLY A 30 -7.49 -28.22 29.37
C GLY A 30 -6.28 -27.56 28.71
N LEU A 31 -5.83 -28.13 27.59
CA LEU A 31 -4.80 -27.47 26.78
C LEU A 31 -5.35 -26.14 26.26
N ASP A 32 -4.53 -25.09 26.36
CA ASP A 32 -4.82 -23.83 25.71
C ASP A 32 -5.00 -24.05 24.19
N GLY A 33 -5.96 -23.34 23.60
CA GLY A 33 -6.14 -23.36 22.15
C GLY A 33 -4.91 -22.80 21.46
N TYR A 34 -4.59 -23.33 20.27
CA TYR A 34 -3.57 -22.71 19.44
C TYR A 34 -4.01 -21.29 19.08
N ASP A 35 -3.06 -20.35 19.12
CA ASP A 35 -3.25 -19.03 18.55
C ASP A 35 -3.66 -19.19 17.07
N GLY A 36 -4.57 -18.33 16.62
CA GLY A 36 -4.96 -18.28 15.21
C GLY A 36 -3.74 -17.92 14.34
N LEU A 37 -3.75 -18.34 13.08
CA LEU A 37 -2.79 -17.81 12.11
C LEU A 37 -3.00 -16.30 11.99
N ASP A 38 -1.90 -15.55 11.97
CA ASP A 38 -1.93 -14.15 11.56
C ASP A 38 -2.54 -14.05 10.16
N GLY A 39 -3.33 -13.00 9.92
CA GLY A 39 -3.85 -12.73 8.58
C GLY A 39 -2.70 -12.40 7.61
N GLU A 40 -2.87 -12.72 6.33
CA GLU A 40 -1.95 -12.25 5.29
C GLU A 40 -1.88 -10.71 5.31
N ASP A 41 -0.68 -10.16 5.13
CA ASP A 41 -0.51 -8.72 4.96
C ASP A 41 -1.40 -8.24 3.80
N GLY A 42 -2.21 -7.21 4.04
CA GLY A 42 -3.04 -6.63 2.99
C GLY A 42 -2.16 -6.10 1.85
N ILE A 43 -2.67 -6.12 0.62
CA ILE A 43 -1.99 -5.50 -0.53
C ILE A 43 -1.83 -4.02 -0.23
N GLN A 44 -0.67 -3.56 0.23
CA GLN A 44 -0.44 -2.14 0.47
C GLN A 44 -0.33 -1.41 -0.87
N GLY A 45 -0.75 -0.14 -0.90
CA GLY A 45 -0.44 0.70 -2.05
C GLY A 45 1.07 0.76 -2.30
N GLN A 46 1.46 1.03 -3.54
CA GLN A 46 2.86 1.01 -3.94
C GLN A 46 3.23 2.37 -4.52
N VAL A 47 4.39 2.91 -4.11
CA VAL A 47 4.91 4.17 -4.63
C VAL A 47 6.29 3.97 -5.22
N LEU A 48 6.41 4.34 -6.49
CA LEU A 48 7.64 4.30 -7.26
C LEU A 48 8.07 5.74 -7.51
N GLN A 49 9.32 6.06 -7.21
CA GLN A 49 9.93 7.30 -7.66
C GLN A 49 10.81 6.98 -8.86
N ILE A 50 10.53 7.64 -9.98
CA ILE A 50 11.25 7.47 -11.23
C ILE A 50 12.03 8.77 -11.48
N ASP A 51 13.34 8.63 -11.46
CA ASP A 51 14.31 9.71 -11.61
C ASP A 51 14.90 9.68 -13.02
N GLY A 52 15.13 10.87 -13.59
CA GLY A 52 15.83 11.00 -14.87
C GLY A 52 14.96 10.68 -16.08
N VAL A 53 13.66 10.98 -16.03
CA VAL A 53 12.76 10.78 -17.17
C VAL A 53 13.06 11.83 -18.24
N ASP A 54 13.54 11.37 -19.39
CA ASP A 54 13.68 12.15 -20.61
C ASP A 54 12.47 11.92 -21.52
N PHE A 55 12.04 12.97 -22.22
CA PHE A 55 10.95 12.92 -23.20
C PHE A 55 11.48 12.99 -24.64
N GLU A 56 10.89 12.18 -25.52
CA GLU A 56 11.17 12.19 -26.95
C GLU A 56 10.16 13.07 -27.71
N TYR A 57 10.64 13.91 -28.63
CA TYR A 57 9.79 14.77 -29.45
C TYR A 57 9.21 14.02 -30.66
N ASP A 58 7.89 14.01 -30.78
CA ASP A 58 7.17 13.59 -31.98
C ASP A 58 6.84 14.82 -32.86
N PRO A 59 7.49 14.98 -34.04
CA PRO A 59 7.23 16.10 -34.93
C PRO A 59 5.88 16.02 -35.68
N ASP A 60 5.31 14.83 -35.85
CA ASP A 60 4.03 14.64 -36.54
C ASP A 60 2.86 15.03 -35.64
N ALA A 61 2.95 14.70 -34.35
CA ALA A 61 1.97 15.07 -33.33
C ALA A 61 2.26 16.41 -32.65
N ASN A 62 3.48 16.94 -32.78
CA ASN A 62 3.99 18.12 -32.06
C ASN A 62 3.83 17.99 -30.53
N LEU A 63 4.20 16.83 -29.98
CA LEU A 63 4.19 16.56 -28.55
C LEU A 63 5.52 15.92 -28.13
N TYR A 64 5.78 15.93 -26.83
CA TYR A 64 6.82 15.12 -26.23
C TYR A 64 6.19 13.97 -25.47
N SER A 65 6.74 12.76 -25.56
CA SER A 65 6.28 11.64 -24.73
C SER A 65 7.41 10.78 -24.18
N SER A 66 7.10 10.06 -23.11
CA SER A 66 7.99 9.07 -22.49
C SER A 66 7.15 7.87 -22.04
N LEU A 67 7.51 6.69 -22.52
CA LEU A 67 6.81 5.44 -22.21
C LEU A 67 7.54 4.69 -21.09
N LEU A 68 6.80 4.37 -20.03
CA LEU A 68 7.29 3.67 -18.86
C LEU A 68 6.52 2.36 -18.69
N THR A 69 7.19 1.22 -18.89
CA THR A 69 6.58 -0.10 -18.70
C THR A 69 6.72 -0.53 -17.24
N PHE A 70 5.60 -0.86 -16.59
CA PHE A 70 5.63 -1.14 -15.15
C PHE A 70 6.51 -2.34 -14.78
N SER A 71 6.55 -3.37 -15.63
CA SER A 71 7.36 -4.57 -15.39
C SER A 71 8.86 -4.30 -15.29
N ASP A 72 9.34 -3.15 -15.77
CA ASP A 72 10.75 -2.77 -15.66
C ASP A 72 11.09 -2.25 -14.26
N TYR A 73 10.07 -1.92 -13.47
CA TYR A 73 10.17 -1.09 -12.27
C TYR A 73 9.46 -1.69 -11.06
N THR A 74 8.44 -2.52 -11.28
CA THR A 74 7.69 -3.25 -10.25
C THR A 74 8.00 -4.74 -10.23
N ASP A 75 7.89 -5.34 -9.06
CA ASP A 75 7.97 -6.79 -8.82
C ASP A 75 6.62 -7.38 -8.43
N PHE A 76 5.55 -6.59 -8.54
CA PHE A 76 4.16 -6.96 -8.28
C PHE A 76 3.29 -6.74 -9.53
N GLU A 77 2.16 -7.44 -9.57
CA GLU A 77 1.15 -7.32 -10.62
C GLU A 77 0.28 -6.09 -10.39
N ILE A 78 0.06 -5.32 -11.46
CA ILE A 78 -0.88 -4.19 -11.48
C ILE A 78 -2.14 -4.69 -12.18
N PHE A 79 -3.30 -4.44 -11.58
CA PHE A 79 -4.58 -4.87 -12.14
C PHE A 79 -5.27 -3.72 -12.87
N GLU A 80 -6.12 -4.07 -13.84
CA GLU A 80 -6.98 -3.10 -14.55
C GLU A 80 -7.88 -2.28 -13.61
N SER A 81 -8.15 -2.78 -12.40
CA SER A 81 -8.97 -2.09 -11.41
C SER A 81 -8.21 -1.03 -10.62
N ASP A 82 -6.88 -1.08 -10.64
CA ASP A 82 -6.04 -0.22 -9.81
C ASP A 82 -5.99 1.19 -10.40
N ALA A 83 -5.95 2.19 -9.53
CA ALA A 83 -5.78 3.57 -9.97
C ALA A 83 -4.30 3.94 -9.96
N VAL A 84 -3.82 4.54 -11.05
CA VAL A 84 -2.47 5.09 -11.13
C VAL A 84 -2.53 6.60 -10.99
N LEU A 85 -1.89 7.14 -9.95
CA LEU A 85 -1.72 8.57 -9.73
C LEU A 85 -0.28 8.96 -10.03
N VAL A 86 -0.11 10.05 -10.77
CA VAL A 86 1.20 10.52 -11.20
C VAL A 86 1.44 11.90 -10.62
N TYR A 87 2.51 12.02 -9.85
CA TYR A 87 2.96 13.29 -9.29
C TYR A 87 4.27 13.70 -9.94
N ARG A 88 4.38 14.96 -10.33
CA ARG A 88 5.62 15.57 -10.83
C ARG A 88 6.33 16.28 -9.68
N PHE A 89 7.65 16.23 -9.66
CA PHE A 89 8.47 17.00 -8.73
C PHE A 89 8.39 18.49 -9.06
N ASP A 90 8.01 19.31 -8.07
CA ASP A 90 7.87 20.76 -8.20
C ASP A 90 9.04 21.53 -7.57
N GLY A 91 9.95 20.84 -6.87
CA GLY A 91 11.12 21.43 -6.22
C GLY A 91 11.15 21.21 -4.72
N ILE A 92 12.13 21.82 -4.06
CA ILE A 92 12.34 21.73 -2.61
C ILE A 92 11.67 22.93 -1.94
N VAL A 93 10.93 22.69 -0.86
CA VAL A 93 10.28 23.71 -0.04
C VAL A 93 10.98 23.80 1.31
N ASP A 94 11.52 24.98 1.62
CA ASP A 94 12.11 25.29 2.92
C ASP A 94 11.04 25.63 3.96
N PHE A 95 11.14 25.05 5.15
CA PHE A 95 10.29 25.35 6.30
C PHE A 95 10.94 26.34 7.27
N GLN A 96 10.11 26.96 8.11
CA GLN A 96 10.55 27.99 9.07
C GLN A 96 11.47 27.44 10.17
N ASP A 97 11.45 26.13 10.42
CA ASP A 97 12.31 25.46 11.39
C ASP A 97 13.69 25.10 10.82
N GLY A 98 13.95 25.42 9.54
CA GLY A 98 15.20 25.14 8.85
C GLY A 98 15.30 23.72 8.28
N SER A 99 14.21 22.95 8.32
CA SER A 99 14.07 21.72 7.53
C SER A 99 13.55 22.01 6.13
N ASP A 100 13.69 21.04 5.22
CA ASP A 100 13.17 21.09 3.86
C ASP A 100 12.32 19.84 3.54
N ALA A 101 11.51 19.93 2.50
CA ALA A 101 10.84 18.78 1.91
C ALA A 101 10.61 18.95 0.41
N ASP A 102 10.57 17.82 -0.29
CA ASP A 102 10.20 17.77 -1.69
C ASP A 102 8.72 18.06 -1.90
N ALA A 103 8.41 18.98 -2.80
CA ALA A 103 7.06 19.25 -3.26
C ALA A 103 6.72 18.38 -4.48
N TRP A 104 5.54 17.79 -4.42
CA TRP A 104 5.00 16.91 -5.46
C TRP A 104 3.59 17.34 -5.78
N SER A 105 3.28 17.43 -7.07
CA SER A 105 1.98 17.86 -7.53
C SER A 105 1.41 16.88 -8.54
N LEU A 106 0.13 16.56 -8.37
CA LEU A 106 -0.60 15.65 -9.24
C LEU A 106 -0.70 16.25 -10.65
N ILE A 107 -0.41 15.46 -11.68
CA ILE A 107 -0.69 15.85 -13.07
C ILE A 107 -2.13 15.43 -13.45
N PRO A 108 -2.85 16.19 -14.29
CA PRO A 108 -2.31 17.19 -15.21
C PRO A 108 -1.91 18.53 -14.58
N GLN A 109 -0.85 19.13 -15.12
CA GLN A 109 -0.35 20.45 -14.72
C GLN A 109 -0.11 21.33 -15.95
N ASN A 110 -0.40 22.63 -15.85
CA ASN A 110 -0.19 23.60 -16.93
C ASN A 110 0.93 24.58 -16.57
N PHE A 111 1.76 24.94 -17.55
CA PHE A 111 2.79 25.96 -17.43
C PHE A 111 2.58 27.05 -18.48
N PHE A 112 2.64 28.31 -18.04
CA PHE A 112 2.46 29.48 -18.89
C PHE A 112 3.84 30.04 -19.26
N LEU A 113 4.20 29.91 -20.53
CA LEU A 113 5.47 30.35 -21.09
C LEU A 113 5.27 31.61 -21.95
N PRO A 114 6.35 32.34 -22.28
CA PRO A 114 6.28 33.44 -23.24
C PRO A 114 5.75 33.02 -24.62
N GLU A 115 6.01 31.78 -25.04
CA GLU A 115 5.65 31.21 -26.34
C GLU A 115 4.20 30.70 -26.39
N GLY A 116 3.63 30.31 -25.25
CA GLY A 116 2.34 29.65 -25.17
C GLY A 116 2.15 28.90 -23.85
N ILE A 117 1.26 27.91 -23.84
CA ILE A 117 0.99 27.04 -22.69
C ILE A 117 1.45 25.64 -23.04
N ILE A 118 2.10 24.97 -22.08
CA ILE A 118 2.30 23.53 -22.10
C ILE A 118 1.52 22.86 -20.98
N GLN A 119 1.22 21.58 -21.15
CA GLN A 119 0.57 20.75 -20.17
C GLN A 119 1.29 19.41 -20.04
N TYR A 120 1.63 19.03 -18.81
CA TYR A 120 2.00 17.65 -18.49
C TYR A 120 0.73 16.84 -18.27
N THR A 121 0.66 15.65 -18.86
CA THR A 121 -0.42 14.69 -18.64
C THR A 121 0.10 13.26 -18.71
N ALA A 122 -0.71 12.29 -18.32
CA ALA A 122 -0.40 10.87 -18.42
C ALA A 122 -1.60 10.07 -18.87
N ALA A 123 -1.33 8.96 -19.54
CA ALA A 123 -2.27 7.86 -19.75
C ALA A 123 -1.61 6.57 -19.26
N HIS A 124 -2.40 5.61 -18.79
CA HIS A 124 -1.87 4.32 -18.37
C HIS A 124 -2.82 3.18 -18.74
N THR A 125 -2.22 2.00 -18.84
CA THR A 125 -2.89 0.70 -18.82
C THR A 125 -2.45 -0.05 -17.56
N PHE A 126 -2.76 -1.35 -17.46
CA PHE A 126 -2.16 -2.21 -16.43
C PHE A 126 -0.75 -2.68 -16.80
N VAL A 127 -0.28 -2.38 -18.02
CA VAL A 127 1.03 -2.81 -18.55
C VAL A 127 2.06 -1.68 -18.48
N ASP A 128 1.65 -0.48 -18.86
CA ASP A 128 2.52 0.67 -19.04
C ASP A 128 1.79 1.99 -18.74
N MET A 129 2.59 3.05 -18.68
CA MET A 129 2.14 4.42 -18.58
C MET A 129 2.94 5.28 -19.56
N GLU A 130 2.24 6.17 -20.25
CA GLU A 130 2.86 7.16 -21.12
C GLU A 130 2.65 8.56 -20.52
N LEU A 131 3.75 9.28 -20.36
CA LEU A 131 3.79 10.67 -19.96
C LEU A 131 3.81 11.52 -21.23
N PHE A 132 3.10 12.65 -21.22
CA PHE A 132 3.04 13.57 -22.35
C PHE A 132 3.30 15.01 -21.91
N ILE A 133 3.95 15.77 -22.79
CA ILE A 133 3.92 17.24 -22.79
C ILE A 133 3.28 17.68 -24.10
N ASP A 134 2.11 18.30 -23.98
CA ASP A 134 1.37 18.89 -25.10
C ASP A 134 1.36 20.42 -24.94
N GLY A 135 1.09 21.17 -26.01
CA GLY A 135 1.06 22.63 -25.94
C GLY A 135 0.51 23.31 -27.19
N ASP A 136 0.29 24.62 -27.09
CA ASP A 136 -0.38 25.42 -28.14
C ASP A 136 0.60 26.16 -29.08
N PHE A 137 1.87 25.76 -29.08
CA PHE A 137 2.92 26.29 -29.95
C PHE A 137 3.84 25.17 -30.48
N ASN A 138 4.82 25.51 -31.32
CA ASN A 138 5.78 24.53 -31.82
C ASN A 138 6.71 24.04 -30.70
N LEU A 139 6.52 22.80 -30.26
CA LEU A 139 7.28 22.26 -29.13
C LEU A 139 8.71 21.88 -29.49
N ALA A 140 9.10 21.84 -30.78
CA ALA A 140 10.50 21.61 -31.17
C ALA A 140 11.49 22.63 -30.57
N THR A 141 10.99 23.77 -30.06
CA THR A 141 11.79 24.81 -29.39
C THR A 141 11.57 24.87 -27.87
N LEU A 142 10.88 23.89 -27.29
CA LEU A 142 10.65 23.82 -25.85
C LEU A 142 12.00 23.70 -25.11
N ASN A 143 12.13 24.40 -23.99
CA ASN A 143 13.33 24.34 -23.17
C ASN A 143 13.50 22.94 -22.58
N GLN A 144 14.73 22.42 -22.63
CA GLN A 144 15.12 21.12 -22.08
C GLN A 144 14.86 20.99 -20.57
N ASP A 145 14.76 22.11 -19.83
CA ASP A 145 14.35 22.09 -18.42
C ASP A 145 12.97 21.44 -18.19
N PHE A 146 12.13 21.35 -19.23
CA PHE A 146 10.84 20.65 -19.19
C PHE A 146 10.92 19.20 -19.69
N THR A 147 11.86 18.86 -20.56
CA THR A 147 11.88 17.58 -21.28
C THR A 147 12.91 16.60 -20.75
N ASP A 148 13.97 17.09 -20.12
CA ASP A 148 15.14 16.29 -19.78
C ASP A 148 15.25 16.17 -18.25
N ASN A 149 15.68 15.01 -17.76
CA ASN A 149 15.95 14.71 -16.37
C ASN A 149 14.81 15.11 -15.40
N GLN A 150 13.58 14.73 -15.75
CA GLN A 150 12.40 14.99 -14.93
C GLN A 150 12.21 13.89 -13.87
N PHE A 151 11.52 14.22 -12.78
CA PHE A 151 11.28 13.31 -11.66
C PHE A 151 9.78 13.13 -11.41
N PHE A 152 9.34 11.87 -11.26
CA PHE A 152 7.95 11.53 -11.06
C PHE A 152 7.77 10.54 -9.91
N ARG A 153 6.68 10.68 -9.15
CA ARG A 153 6.20 9.66 -8.21
C ARG A 153 4.92 9.04 -8.76
N ILE A 154 4.95 7.73 -8.93
CA ILE A 154 3.84 6.93 -9.41
C ILE A 154 3.25 6.17 -8.23
N VAL A 155 1.99 6.44 -7.92
CA VAL A 155 1.26 5.76 -6.86
C VAL A 155 0.27 4.79 -7.50
N ILE A 156 0.47 3.50 -7.25
CA ILE A 156 -0.49 2.45 -7.59
C ILE A 156 -1.40 2.26 -6.39
N VAL A 157 -2.67 2.60 -6.57
CA VAL A 157 -3.72 2.51 -5.55
C VAL A 157 -4.59 1.29 -5.86
N PRO A 158 -4.50 0.21 -5.07
CA PRO A 158 -5.29 -0.98 -5.32
C PRO A 158 -6.79 -0.67 -5.18
N SER A 159 -7.61 -1.28 -6.03
CA SER A 159 -9.06 -1.01 -6.07
C SER A 159 -9.77 -1.23 -4.72
N VAL A 160 -9.30 -2.17 -3.91
CA VAL A 160 -9.82 -2.46 -2.56
C VAL A 160 -9.68 -1.29 -1.57
N PHE A 161 -8.82 -0.30 -1.85
CA PHE A 161 -8.69 0.95 -1.07
C PHE A 161 -9.59 2.08 -1.57
N LEU A 162 -10.11 1.95 -2.80
CA LEU A 162 -11.01 2.93 -3.40
C LEU A 162 -12.45 2.80 -2.86
N ASP A 163 -12.80 1.63 -2.32
CA ASP A 163 -14.08 1.37 -1.67
C ASP A 163 -14.08 1.84 -0.21
N GLY A 164 -14.24 3.15 0.00
CA GLY A 164 -14.68 3.69 1.31
C GLY A 164 -13.87 4.83 1.92
N SER A 165 -12.96 5.46 1.17
CA SER A 165 -12.11 6.53 1.71
C SER A 165 -12.39 7.88 1.02
N ASP A 166 -12.81 8.90 1.78
CA ASP A 166 -12.90 10.32 1.38
C ASP A 166 -11.48 10.93 1.27
N VAL A 167 -10.57 10.24 0.60
CA VAL A 167 -9.16 10.64 0.50
C VAL A 167 -9.01 11.69 -0.59
N ASP A 168 -8.38 12.81 -0.24
CA ASP A 168 -7.98 13.83 -1.20
C ASP A 168 -6.81 13.33 -2.05
N LYS A 169 -7.15 12.79 -3.23
CA LYS A 169 -6.18 12.23 -4.18
C LYS A 169 -5.25 13.28 -4.81
N SER A 170 -5.58 14.57 -4.71
CA SER A 170 -4.71 15.64 -5.19
C SER A 170 -3.51 15.89 -4.28
N ASN A 171 -3.60 15.46 -3.01
CA ASN A 171 -2.56 15.62 -2.02
C ASN A 171 -1.78 14.31 -1.82
N PHE A 172 -0.52 14.29 -2.25
CA PHE A 172 0.35 13.11 -2.12
C PHE A 172 0.43 12.57 -0.69
N GLY A 173 0.57 13.46 0.31
CA GLY A 173 0.64 13.07 1.71
C GLY A 173 -0.66 12.42 2.22
N ALA A 174 -1.83 12.90 1.77
CA ALA A 174 -3.11 12.29 2.11
C ALA A 174 -3.24 10.88 1.53
N VAL A 175 -2.77 10.68 0.29
CA VAL A 175 -2.74 9.38 -0.39
C VAL A 175 -1.79 8.41 0.32
N MET A 176 -0.55 8.82 0.60
CA MET A 176 0.43 8.01 1.35
C MET A 176 -0.10 7.56 2.71
N ASN A 177 -0.66 8.48 3.49
CA ASN A 177 -1.25 8.18 4.79
C ASN A 177 -2.41 7.18 4.68
N SER A 178 -3.23 7.28 3.64
CA SER A 178 -4.35 6.35 3.41
C SER A 178 -3.88 4.92 3.08
N LEU A 179 -2.76 4.81 2.39
CA LEU A 179 -2.14 3.55 2.01
C LEU A 179 -1.20 2.99 3.09
N GLN A 180 -0.99 3.75 4.17
CA GLN A 180 -0.08 3.42 5.28
C GLN A 180 1.39 3.26 4.84
N ILE A 181 1.80 4.01 3.82
CA ILE A 181 3.15 3.98 3.27
C ILE A 181 3.96 5.11 3.91
N SER A 182 5.17 4.80 4.36
CA SER A 182 6.16 5.78 4.82
C SER A 182 7.15 6.15 3.71
N ASP A 183 7.80 7.31 3.80
CA ASP A 183 8.77 7.75 2.79
C ASP A 183 9.94 6.76 2.57
N LYS A 184 10.26 5.94 3.58
CA LYS A 184 11.31 4.91 3.49
C LYS A 184 10.94 3.72 2.61
N GLU A 185 9.66 3.57 2.31
CA GLU A 185 9.11 2.49 1.49
C GLU A 185 8.96 2.90 0.02
N ILE A 186 9.23 4.18 -0.31
CA ILE A 186 9.26 4.65 -1.69
C ILE A 186 10.46 4.02 -2.39
N LYS A 187 10.19 3.28 -3.48
CA LYS A 187 11.22 2.66 -4.29
C LYS A 187 11.75 3.65 -5.32
N GLU A 188 13.01 4.05 -5.16
CA GLU A 188 13.72 4.91 -6.12
C GLU A 188 14.25 4.11 -7.30
N ILE A 189 14.05 4.66 -8.50
CA ILE A 189 14.39 4.04 -9.78
C ILE A 189 15.04 5.11 -10.65
N SER A 190 16.30 4.89 -11.04
CA SER A 190 17.00 5.79 -11.95
C SER A 190 16.96 5.24 -13.38
N ILE A 191 16.50 6.06 -14.32
CA ILE A 191 16.58 5.78 -15.76
C ILE A 191 17.84 6.49 -16.28
N ASN A 192 18.69 5.76 -17.01
CA ASN A 192 19.93 6.29 -17.61
C ASN A 192 19.72 6.70 -19.05
#